data_AF-A0A453ARW8-F1
#
_entry.id   AF-A0A453ARW8-F1
#
_cell.length_a   1.000
_cell.length_b   1.000
_cell.length_c   1.000
_cell.angle_alpha   90.00
_cell.angle_beta   90.00
_cell.angle_gamma   90.00
#
_symmetry.space_group_name_H-M   'P 1'
#
loop_
_entity.id
_entity.type
_entity.pdbx_description
1 polymer ?
#
loop_
_entity_poly.entity_id
_entity_poly.type
_entity_poly.pdbx_seq_one_letter_code
_entity_poly.pdbx_strand_id
1 'polypeptide(L)' 'DVVYPDRGKVISRYKEKRKNRMFGKQIRYESRKARADGRVRINGRFAKSSQ' A
#
# COMPACT_ATOMS: atom_id res chain seq x y z
N ASP A 1 15.68 -7.94 -31.02
CA ASP A 1 14.63 -6.93 -31.30
C ASP A 1 13.69 -6.78 -30.11
N VAL A 2 13.64 -5.59 -29.51
CA VAL A 2 12.74 -5.34 -28.36
C VAL A 2 11.33 -5.11 -28.90
N VAL A 3 10.44 -6.10 -28.70
CA VAL A 3 9.03 -5.97 -29.06
C VAL A 3 8.34 -5.06 -28.06
N TYR A 4 8.06 -3.83 -28.47
CA TYR A 4 7.28 -2.92 -27.65
C TYR A 4 5.81 -3.37 -27.61
N PRO A 5 5.17 -3.31 -26.43
CA PRO A 5 3.75 -3.63 -26.34
C PRO A 5 2.95 -2.65 -27.20
N ASP A 6 1.95 -3.18 -27.90
CA ASP A 6 1.04 -2.39 -28.71
C ASP A 6 0.51 -1.17 -27.94
N ARG A 7 0.60 0.01 -28.57
CA ARG A 7 0.24 1.30 -27.95
C ARG A 7 -1.20 1.31 -27.47
N GLY A 8 -2.12 0.69 -28.24
CA GLY A 8 -3.52 0.54 -27.86
C GLY A 8 -3.68 -0.20 -26.54
N LYS A 9 -2.99 -1.35 -26.40
CA LYS A 9 -2.98 -2.13 -25.14
C LYS A 9 -2.45 -1.33 -23.95
N VAL A 10 -1.38 -0.56 -24.12
CA VAL A 10 -0.80 0.25 -23.05
C VAL A 10 -1.78 1.34 -22.58
N ILE A 11 -2.43 2.03 -23.51
CA ILE A 11 -3.39 3.09 -23.20
C ILE A 11 -4.63 2.52 -22.50
N SER A 12 -5.17 1.39 -22.97
CA SER A 12 -6.32 0.74 -22.33
C SER A 12 -6.01 0.33 -20.89
N ARG A 13 -4.85 -0.32 -20.67
CA ARG A 13 -4.37 -0.67 -19.32
C ARG A 13 -4.25 0.54 -18.40
N TYR A 14 -3.75 1.68 -18.92
CA TYR A 14 -3.68 2.92 -18.16
C TYR A 14 -5.08 3.42 -17.74
N LYS A 15 -6.03 3.46 -18.68
CA LYS A 15 -7.41 3.91 -18.41
C LYS A 15 -8.10 3.02 -17.38
N GLU A 16 -7.95 1.71 -17.48
CA GLU A 16 -8.49 0.74 -16.50
C GLU A 16 -7.87 0.93 -15.11
N LYS A 17 -6.53 1.01 -15.03
CA LYS A 17 -5.84 1.28 -13.76
C LYS A 17 -6.26 2.61 -13.15
N ARG A 18 -6.54 3.64 -13.97
CA ARG A 18 -7.01 4.95 -13.50
C ARG A 18 -8.41 4.86 -12.90
N LYS A 19 -9.33 4.12 -13.53
CA LYS A 19 -10.70 3.89 -13.00
C LYS A 19 -10.66 3.14 -11.67
N ASN A 20 -9.77 2.15 -11.53
CA ASN A 20 -9.68 1.28 -10.36
C ASN A 20 -8.74 1.80 -9.24
N ARG A 21 -8.37 3.09 -9.26
CA ARG A 21 -7.51 3.65 -8.20
C ARG A 21 -8.30 3.72 -6.89
N MET A 22 -7.77 3.12 -5.83
CA MET A 22 -8.29 3.30 -4.48
C MET A 22 -7.50 4.40 -3.78
N PHE A 23 -8.20 5.45 -3.32
CA PHE A 23 -7.61 6.55 -2.56
C PHE A 23 -7.78 6.39 -1.04
N GLY A 24 -8.64 5.46 -0.60
CA GLY A 24 -8.81 5.14 0.80
C GLY A 24 -7.57 4.49 1.41
N LYS A 25 -7.47 4.51 2.74
CA LYS A 25 -6.39 3.85 3.47
C LYS A 25 -6.47 2.34 3.25
N GLN A 26 -5.51 1.78 2.51
CA GLN A 26 -5.39 0.35 2.32
C GLN A 26 -4.48 -0.27 3.38
N ILE A 27 -5.02 -1.17 4.20
CA ILE A 27 -4.22 -2.02 5.10
C ILE A 27 -3.91 -3.31 4.34
N ARG A 28 -2.64 -3.49 3.96
CA ARG A 28 -2.19 -4.68 3.20
C ARG A 28 -1.92 -5.88 4.10
N TYR A 29 -1.45 -5.62 5.31
CA TYR A 29 -1.01 -6.64 6.27
C TYR A 29 -1.71 -6.42 7.61
N GLU A 30 -2.83 -7.12 7.81
CA GLU A 30 -3.60 -7.05 9.05
C GLU A 30 -2.79 -7.48 10.27
N SER A 31 -1.90 -8.48 10.13
CA SER A 31 -1.02 -8.93 11.21
C SER A 31 -0.11 -7.81 11.75
N ARG A 32 0.41 -6.94 10.86
CA ARG A 32 1.25 -5.79 11.26
C ARG A 32 0.41 -4.72 11.96
N LYS A 33 -0.83 -4.51 11.52
CA LYS A 33 -1.77 -3.57 12.15
C LYS A 33 -2.12 -4.04 13.55
N ALA A 34 -2.53 -5.30 13.71
CA ALA A 34 -2.85 -5.89 15.00
C ALA A 34 -1.69 -5.76 16.00
N ARG A 35 -0.45 -6.05 15.56
CA ARG A 35 0.75 -5.89 16.39
C ARG A 35 1.01 -4.42 16.78
N ALA A 36 0.75 -3.47 15.89
CA ALA A 36 0.91 -2.05 16.17
C ALA A 36 -0.17 -1.50 17.11
N ASP A 37 -1.39 -2.00 16.99
CA ASP A 37 -2.55 -1.59 17.80
C ASP A 37 -2.38 -2.06 19.26
N GLY A 38 -1.78 -3.24 19.49
CA GLY A 38 -1.48 -3.75 20.83
C GLY A 38 -0.21 -3.20 21.49
N ARG A 39 0.61 -2.39 20.80
CA ARG A 39 1.90 -1.91 21.34
C ARG A 39 1.73 -0.62 22.16
N VAL A 40 2.33 -0.57 23.34
CA VAL A 40 2.29 0.60 24.24
C VAL A 40 2.86 1.85 23.55
N ARG A 41 2.14 2.95 23.68
CA ARG A 41 2.53 4.27 23.17
C ARG A 41 2.62 5.30 24.30
N ILE A 42 3.59 6.20 24.22
CA ILE A 42 3.76 7.37 25.08
C ILE A 42 3.78 8.58 24.15
N ASN A 43 2.81 9.50 24.28
CA ASN A 43 2.65 10.67 23.41
C ASN A 43 2.63 10.32 21.91
N GLY A 44 1.96 9.22 21.54
CA GLY A 44 1.84 8.75 20.16
C GLY A 44 3.05 7.97 19.61
N ARG A 45 4.16 7.89 20.35
CA ARG A 45 5.36 7.12 19.97
C ARG A 45 5.34 5.77 20.65
N PHE A 46 5.84 4.72 20.00
CA PHE A 46 6.00 3.44 20.68
C PHE A 46 7.02 3.56 21.82
N ALA A 47 6.68 3.02 22.98
CA ALA A 47 7.61 2.92 24.10
C ALA A 47 8.82 2.07 23.68
N LYS A 48 10.02 2.52 24.05
CA LYS A 48 11.21 1.66 23.96
C LYS A 48 11.02 0.52 24.94
N SER A 49 11.35 -0.70 24.53
CA SER A 49 11.61 -1.74 25.53
C SER A 49 12.76 -1.22 26.36
N SER A 50 12.53 -1.01 27.67
CA SER A 50 13.59 -0.67 28.61
C SER A 50 14.57 -1.84 28.65
N GLN A 51 15.60 -1.74 27.82
CA GLN A 51 16.89 -2.39 27.94
C GLN A 51 17.93 -1.28 27.86
#